data_AF-A0A377QAT4-F1
#
_entry.id   AF-A0A377QAT4-F1
#
_cell.length_a   1.000
_cell.length_b   1.000
_cell.length_c   1.000
_cell.angle_alpha   90.00
_cell.angle_beta   90.00
_cell.angle_gamma   90.00
#
_symmetry.space_group_name_H-M   'P 1'
#
loop_
_entity.id
_entity.type
_entity.pdbx_description
1 polymer ?
#
loop_
_entity_poly.entity_id
_entity_poly.type
_entity_poly.pdbx_seq_one_letter_code
_entity_poly.pdbx_strand_id
1 'polypeptide(L)'
;MTPEQESQHLKQASNEELCAYLAAKIRRSRKLRKESQVQFAARAGIALRTYKRLETYGQGHLETFLKALSALDRCHYLNLLFPFDQPKPRILSLEERLEAMRKRSSESNN
;
A
#
# COMPACT_ATOMS: atom_id res chain seq x y z
N MET A 1 10.99 14.80 -1.17
CA MET A 1 11.12 13.47 -1.80
C MET A 1 10.07 13.41 -2.90
N THR A 2 10.48 13.16 -4.14
CA THR A 2 9.51 12.97 -5.24
C THR A 2 8.80 11.63 -5.07
N PRO A 3 7.64 11.41 -5.73
CA PRO A 3 6.98 10.12 -5.73
C PRO A 3 7.88 8.97 -6.22
N GLU A 4 8.76 9.19 -7.20
CA GLU A 4 9.68 8.13 -7.65
C GLU A 4 10.74 7.80 -6.60
N GLN A 5 11.32 8.82 -5.96
CA GLN A 5 12.30 8.63 -4.88
C GLN A 5 11.69 7.89 -3.69
N GLU A 6 10.46 8.24 -3.32
CA GLU A 6 9.71 7.56 -2.25
C GLU A 6 9.47 6.09 -2.62
N SER A 7 9.05 5.80 -3.85
CA SER A 7 8.86 4.42 -4.33
C SER A 7 10.15 3.60 -4.30
N GLN A 8 11.27 4.16 -4.77
CA GLN A 8 12.56 3.46 -4.75
C GLN A 8 13.04 3.19 -3.33
N HIS A 9 12.90 4.15 -2.42
CA HIS A 9 13.23 3.96 -1.02
C HIS A 9 12.42 2.81 -0.41
N LEU A 10 11.10 2.78 -0.60
CA LEU A 10 10.23 1.74 -0.05
C LEU A 10 10.54 0.34 -0.59
N LYS A 11 11.12 0.20 -1.79
CA LYS A 11 11.54 -1.10 -2.35
C LYS A 11 12.76 -1.69 -1.67
N GLN A 12 13.63 -0.85 -1.11
CA GLN A 12 14.91 -1.25 -0.52
C GLN A 12 14.94 -1.12 1.01
N ALA A 13 13.90 -0.50 1.59
CA ALA A 13 13.78 -0.26 3.01
C ALA A 13 13.68 -1.55 3.83
N SER A 14 14.34 -1.56 4.97
CA SER A 14 14.19 -2.56 6.02
C SER A 14 12.81 -2.49 6.68
N ASN A 15 12.42 -3.55 7.39
CA ASN A 15 11.16 -3.57 8.14
C ASN A 15 11.06 -2.43 9.17
N GLU A 16 12.17 -2.06 9.80
CA GLU A 16 12.20 -0.94 10.76
C GLU A 16 11.93 0.40 10.08
N GLU A 17 12.55 0.63 8.92
CA GLU A 17 12.32 1.84 8.11
C GLU A 17 10.89 1.92 7.60
N LEU A 18 10.31 0.80 7.16
CA LEU A 18 8.90 0.73 6.74
C LEU A 18 7.95 1.06 7.91
N CYS A 19 8.21 0.53 9.10
CA CYS A 19 7.44 0.85 10.31
C CYS A 19 7.56 2.34 10.68
N ALA A 20 8.77 2.91 10.64
CA ALA A 20 9.01 4.32 10.90
C ALA A 20 8.32 5.22 9.86
N TYR A 21 8.36 4.83 8.59
CA TYR A 21 7.68 5.51 7.50
C TYR A 21 6.17 5.56 7.73
N LEU A 22 5.53 4.43 8.06
CA LEU A 22 4.10 4.38 8.37
C LEU A 22 3.74 5.21 9.60
N ALA A 23 4.54 5.14 10.67
CA ALA A 23 4.37 5.94 11.87
C ALA A 23 4.43 7.45 11.57
N ALA A 24 5.38 7.88 10.72
CA ALA A 24 5.50 9.26 10.29
C ALA A 24 4.29 9.74 9.49
N LYS A 25 3.72 8.90 8.62
CA LYS A 25 2.49 9.22 7.87
C LYS A 25 1.27 9.36 8.79
N ILE A 26 1.13 8.47 9.77
CA ILE A 26 0.08 8.57 10.80
C ILE A 26 0.25 9.87 11.59
N ARG A 27 1.47 10.17 12.06
CA ARG A 27 1.79 11.39 12.82
C ARG A 27 1.47 12.65 12.05
N ARG A 28 1.89 12.71 10.78
CA ARG A 28 1.60 13.83 9.89
C ARG A 28 0.10 14.01 9.73
N SER A 29 -0.64 12.93 9.48
CA SER A 29 -2.10 12.98 9.30
C SER A 29 -2.83 13.45 10.55
N ARG A 30 -2.44 12.98 11.74
CA ARG A 30 -2.96 13.48 13.02
C ARG A 30 -2.66 14.97 13.21
N LYS A 31 -1.41 15.39 12.97
CA LYS A 31 -1.01 16.80 13.11
C LYS A 31 -1.78 17.73 12.17
N LEU A 32 -2.08 17.29 10.95
CA LEU A 32 -2.93 18.05 10.01
C LEU A 32 -4.35 18.27 10.54
N ARG A 33 -4.87 17.34 11.36
CA ARG A 33 -6.14 17.48 12.07
C ARG A 33 -6.03 18.30 13.36
N LYS A 34 -4.85 18.82 13.70
CA LYS A 34 -4.55 19.57 14.94
C LYS A 34 -4.90 18.81 16.24
N GLU A 35 -4.93 17.49 16.19
CA GLU A 35 -5.24 16.66 17.36
C GLU A 35 -3.98 16.35 18.16
N SER A 36 -4.06 16.40 19.49
CA SER A 36 -3.03 15.86 20.38
C SER A 36 -3.00 14.32 20.31
N GLN A 37 -1.92 13.71 20.79
CA GLN A 37 -1.85 12.25 20.89
C GLN A 37 -2.94 11.68 21.81
N VAL A 38 -3.30 12.41 22.88
CA VAL A 38 -4.34 12.00 23.83
C VAL A 38 -5.70 11.95 23.16
N GLN A 39 -6.07 13.05 22.47
CA GLN A 39 -7.35 13.14 21.75
C GLN A 39 -7.46 12.07 20.65
N PHE A 40 -6.40 11.90 19.86
CA PHE A 40 -6.38 10.90 18.80
C PHE A 40 -6.51 9.48 19.34
N ALA A 41 -5.73 9.13 20.37
CA ALA A 41 -5.75 7.79 20.96
C ALA A 41 -7.13 7.44 21.53
N ALA A 42 -7.75 8.38 22.25
CA ALA A 42 -9.11 8.21 22.77
C ALA A 42 -10.12 7.99 21.64
N ARG A 43 -10.10 8.83 20.61
CA ARG A 43 -11.00 8.73 19.45
C ARG A 43 -10.80 7.44 18.65
N ALA A 44 -9.56 6.96 18.54
CA ALA A 44 -9.22 5.73 17.85
C ALA A 44 -9.49 4.46 18.67
N GLY A 45 -9.90 4.58 19.94
CA GLY A 45 -10.05 3.42 20.83
C GLY A 45 -8.73 2.71 21.12
N ILE A 46 -7.63 3.46 21.23
CA ILE A 46 -6.28 2.94 21.49
C ILE A 46 -5.79 3.48 22.83
N ALA A 47 -5.22 2.62 23.68
CA ALA A 47 -4.56 3.08 24.90
C ALA A 47 -3.42 4.05 24.57
N LEU A 48 -3.33 5.20 25.27
CA LEU A 48 -2.38 6.27 24.97
C LEU A 48 -0.92 5.78 24.87
N ARG A 49 -0.50 4.88 25.76
CA ARG A 49 0.85 4.29 25.74
C ARG A 49 1.11 3.53 24.44
N THR A 50 0.13 2.75 23.98
CA THR A 50 0.21 1.97 22.73
C THR A 50 0.27 2.91 21.53
N TYR A 51 -0.56 3.96 21.50
CA TYR A 51 -0.51 4.93 20.41
C TYR A 51 0.82 5.69 20.36
N LYS A 52 1.37 6.09 21.52
CA LYS A 52 2.70 6.72 21.60
C LYS A 52 3.81 5.81 21.06
N ARG A 53 3.78 4.51 21.36
CA ARG A 53 4.77 3.56 20.82
C ARG A 53 4.64 3.39 19.31
N LEU A 54 3.41 3.29 18.80
CA LEU A 54 3.15 3.22 17.37
C LEU A 54 3.66 4.48 16.67
N GLU A 55 3.30 5.66 17.16
CA GLU A 55 3.61 6.93 16.48
C GLU A 55 5.09 7.32 16.57
N THR A 56 5.75 7.02 17.70
CA THR A 56 7.16 7.39 17.89
C THR A 56 8.11 6.38 17.28
N TYR A 57 7.83 5.08 17.42
CA TYR A 57 8.78 4.01 17.09
C TYR A 57 8.28 3.06 16.00
N GLY A 58 7.06 3.25 15.47
CA GLY A 58 6.46 2.29 14.55
C GLY A 58 6.10 0.94 15.18
N GLN A 59 6.05 0.88 16.52
CA GLN A 59 5.86 -0.38 17.24
C GLN A 59 4.40 -0.57 17.66
N GLY A 60 3.77 -1.65 17.19
CA GLY A 60 2.42 -2.05 17.56
C GLY A 60 2.00 -3.32 16.83
N HIS A 61 0.85 -3.87 17.20
CA HIS A 61 0.23 -4.95 16.43
C HIS A 61 -0.54 -4.38 15.24
N LEU A 62 -0.80 -5.24 14.25
CA LEU A 62 -1.55 -4.88 13.05
C LEU A 62 -2.91 -4.23 13.41
N GLU A 63 -3.60 -4.74 14.43
CA GLU A 63 -4.86 -4.16 14.90
C GLU A 63 -4.73 -2.69 15.34
N THR A 64 -3.67 -2.33 16.05
CA THR A 64 -3.41 -0.94 16.47
C THR A 64 -3.20 -0.04 15.26
N PHE A 65 -2.48 -0.53 14.25
CA PHE A 65 -2.28 0.18 12.99
C PHE A 65 -3.60 0.38 12.25
N LEU A 66 -4.43 -0.67 12.15
CA LEU A 66 -5.74 -0.60 11.52
C LEU A 66 -6.70 0.35 12.26
N LYS A 67 -6.70 0.36 13.60
CA LYS A 67 -7.46 1.32 14.40
C LYS A 67 -7.03 2.77 14.13
N ALA A 68 -5.72 3.02 14.03
CA ALA A 68 -5.20 4.34 13.69
C ALA A 68 -5.57 4.76 12.25
N LEU A 69 -5.50 3.86 11.27
CA LEU A 69 -5.94 4.12 9.90
C LEU A 69 -7.45 4.38 9.82
N SER A 70 -8.26 3.61 10.54
CA SER A 70 -9.70 3.79 10.62
C SER A 70 -10.04 5.15 11.22
N ALA A 71 -9.38 5.54 12.31
CA ALA A 71 -9.54 6.86 12.92
C ALA A 71 -9.05 8.00 12.00
N LEU A 72 -8.28 7.71 10.96
CA LEU A 72 -7.86 8.68 9.95
C LEU A 72 -8.70 8.61 8.67
N ASP A 73 -9.73 7.77 8.61
CA ASP A 73 -10.57 7.52 7.44
C ASP A 73 -9.76 7.05 6.22
N ARG A 74 -8.71 6.25 6.46
CA ARG A 74 -7.76 5.79 5.43
C ARG A 74 -7.84 4.29 5.13
N CYS A 75 -8.73 3.53 5.76
CA CYS A 75 -8.86 2.09 5.52
C CYS A 75 -9.14 1.74 4.05
N HIS A 76 -9.79 2.63 3.30
CA HIS A 76 -10.06 2.41 1.88
C HIS A 76 -8.78 2.28 1.03
N TYR A 77 -7.62 2.78 1.48
CA TYR A 77 -6.34 2.62 0.78
C TYR A 77 -5.69 1.24 0.96
N LEU A 78 -6.21 0.39 1.84
CA LEU A 78 -5.67 -0.96 2.02
C LEU A 78 -5.78 -1.80 0.74
N ASN A 79 -6.76 -1.50 -0.12
CA ASN A 79 -6.89 -2.11 -1.44
C ASN A 79 -5.66 -1.86 -2.34
N LEU A 80 -4.90 -0.78 -2.11
CA LEU A 80 -3.71 -0.46 -2.89
C LEU A 80 -2.49 -1.29 -2.49
N LEU A 81 -2.54 -1.99 -1.35
CA LEU A 81 -1.46 -2.90 -0.93
C LEU A 81 -1.41 -4.15 -1.79
N PHE A 82 -2.55 -4.54 -2.37
CA PHE A 82 -2.71 -5.69 -3.25
C PHE A 82 -3.36 -5.22 -4.55
N PRO A 83 -2.64 -4.48 -5.40
CA PRO A 83 -3.17 -4.08 -6.69
C PRO A 83 -3.57 -5.35 -7.45
N PHE A 84 -4.70 -5.31 -8.17
CA PHE A 84 -5.09 -6.44 -9.02
C PHE A 84 -3.95 -6.72 -9.99
N ASP A 85 -3.32 -7.89 -9.83
CA ASP A 85 -2.45 -8.45 -10.85
C ASP A 85 -3.34 -8.74 -12.06
N GLN A 86 -3.49 -7.76 -12.95
CA GLN A 86 -4.01 -8.07 -14.27
C GLN A 86 -3.05 -9.11 -14.84
N PRO A 87 -3.53 -10.30 -15.25
CA PRO A 87 -2.67 -11.23 -15.94
C PRO A 87 -2.02 -10.44 -17.07
N LYS A 88 -0.69 -10.34 -17.04
CA LYS A 88 0.04 -9.63 -18.10
C LYS A 88 -0.54 -10.15 -19.40
N PRO A 89 -1.11 -9.28 -20.27
CA PRO A 89 -1.69 -9.74 -21.51
C PRO A 89 -0.64 -10.62 -22.17
N ARG A 90 -0.99 -11.84 -22.58
CA ARG A 90 -0.05 -12.72 -23.28
C ARG A 90 0.37 -11.99 -24.54
N ILE A 91 1.54 -11.36 -24.50
CA ILE A 91 2.13 -10.74 -25.67
C ILE A 91 2.61 -11.90 -26.51
N LEU A 92 1.84 -12.25 -27.54
CA LEU A 92 2.29 -13.23 -28.52
C LEU A 92 3.59 -12.74 -29.15
N SER A 93 4.60 -13.61 -29.21
CA SER A 93 5.82 -13.35 -29.98
C SER A 93 5.49 -13.12 -31.45
N LEU A 94 6.44 -12.59 -32.21
CA LEU A 94 6.26 -12.44 -33.65
C LEU A 94 6.01 -13.80 -34.32
N GLU A 95 6.72 -14.85 -33.90
CA GLU A 95 6.50 -16.21 -34.39
C GLU A 95 5.10 -16.72 -34.05
N GLU A 96 4.66 -16.57 -32.80
CA GLU A 96 3.33 -17.02 -32.37
C GLU A 96 2.20 -16.30 -33.13
N ARG A 97 2.40 -15.01 -33.46
CA ARG A 97 1.45 -14.23 -34.29
C ARG A 97 1.38 -14.76 -35.72
N LEU A 98 2.54 -15.10 -36.31
CA LEU A 98 2.63 -15.65 -37.67
C LEU A 98 1.98 -17.03 -37.77
N GLU A 99 2.20 -17.90 -36.79
CA GLU A 99 1.53 -19.21 -36.73
C GLU A 99 0.02 -19.10 -36.56
N ALA A 100 -0.45 -18.19 -35.69
CA ALA A 100 -1.87 -17.94 -35.50
C ALA A 100 -2.55 -17.41 -36.78
N MET A 101 -1.87 -16.58 -37.57
CA MET A 101 -2.37 -16.14 -38.88
C MET A 101 -2.48 -17.29 -39.88
N ARG A 102 -1.46 -18.16 -39.95
CA ARG A 102 -1.44 -19.32 -40.85
C ARG A 102 -2.57 -20.31 -40.58
N LYS A 103 -2.84 -20.61 -39.30
CA LYS A 103 -3.95 -21.51 -38.91
C LYS A 103 -5.33 -21.00 -39.33
N ARG A 104 -5.60 -19.69 -39.19
CA ARG A 104 -6.88 -19.09 -39.60
C ARG A 104 -7.11 -19.14 -41.10
N SER A 105 -6.06 -18.94 -41.89
CA SER A 105 -6.14 -19.04 -43.36
C SER A 105 -6.35 -20.48 -43.85
N SER A 106 -5.85 -21.50 -43.15
CA SER A 106 -6.14 -22.91 -43.49
C SER A 106 -7.55 -23.35 -43.10
N GLU A 107 -8.12 -22.77 -42.04
CA GLU A 107 -9.48 -23.07 -41.58
C GLU A 107 -10.58 -22.42 -42.44
N SER A 108 -10.28 -21.33 -43.16
CA SER A 108 -11.25 -20.65 -44.04
C SER A 108 -11.32 -21.24 -45.46
N ASN A 109 -10.46 -22.22 -45.77
CA ASN A 109 -10.28 -22.78 -47.12
C ASN A 109 -10.77 -24.24 -47.23
N ASN A 110 -11.55 -24.70 -46.25
CA ASN A 110 -12.15 -26.03 -46.14
C ASN A 110 -13.62 -25.90 -45.75
#